data_AF-A0A2N3ECR4-F1
#
_entry.id   AF-A0A2N3ECR4-F1
#
_cell.length_a   1.000
_cell.length_b   1.000
_cell.length_c   1.000
_cell.angle_alpha   90.00
_cell.angle_beta   90.00
_cell.angle_gamma   90.00
#
_symmetry.space_group_name_H-M   'P 1'
#
loop_
_entity.id
_entity.type
_entity.pdbx_description
1 polymer ?
#
loop_
_entity_poly.entity_id
_entity_poly.type
_entity_poly.pdbx_seq_one_letter_code
_entity_poly.pdbx_strand_id
1 'polypeptide(L)'
;MRDRAEISRATKRLTGSADAVSLIGVTDAQRMPDPEKALAALPRGSALIWRSYGAAPDTIRLRHLSAHAKSKDCVVLIAGAPHLSRRLGTQGLHLPERMLTRRYENGYLLSLHGLPPGLIVTAACHSEQAVRAAARA
;
A
#
# COMPACT_ATOMS: atom_id res chain seq x y z
N MET A 1 -4.75 -18.00 19.04
CA MET A 1 -4.47 -16.91 18.06
C MET A 1 -5.83 -16.52 17.47
N ARG A 2 -6.31 -15.27 17.59
CA ARG A 2 -7.65 -14.89 17.08
C ARG A 2 -7.71 -15.05 15.55
N ASP A 3 -8.86 -15.44 15.05
CA ASP A 3 -9.11 -15.60 13.61
C ASP A 3 -8.98 -14.23 12.91
N ARG A 4 -8.23 -14.17 11.80
CA ARG A 4 -8.01 -12.91 11.05
C ARG A 4 -9.30 -12.36 10.46
N ALA A 5 -10.28 -13.22 10.18
CA ALA A 5 -11.62 -12.79 9.78
C ALA A 5 -12.40 -12.18 10.95
N GLU A 6 -12.15 -12.62 12.17
CA GLU A 6 -12.69 -11.99 13.39
C GLU A 6 -12.09 -10.59 13.59
N ILE A 7 -10.77 -10.43 13.41
CA ILE A 7 -10.08 -9.13 13.49
C ILE A 7 -10.66 -8.16 12.46
N SER A 8 -10.82 -8.56 11.20
CA SER A 8 -11.39 -7.69 10.16
C SER A 8 -12.86 -7.32 10.44
N ARG A 9 -13.68 -8.25 10.94
CA ARG A 9 -15.05 -7.94 11.36
C ARG A 9 -15.10 -6.99 12.56
N ALA A 10 -14.15 -7.10 13.48
CA ALA A 10 -14.03 -6.18 14.60
C ALA A 10 -13.60 -4.78 14.13
N THR A 11 -12.61 -4.69 13.22
CA THR A 11 -12.15 -3.39 12.72
C THR A 11 -13.18 -2.69 11.84
N LYS A 12 -14.01 -3.42 11.08
CA LYS A 12 -15.14 -2.81 10.34
C LYS A 12 -16.11 -2.03 11.24
N ARG A 13 -16.26 -2.43 12.51
CA ARG A 13 -17.10 -1.68 13.48
C ARG A 13 -16.43 -0.41 13.98
N LEU A 14 -15.11 -0.30 13.82
CA LEU A 14 -14.31 0.87 14.21
C LEU A 14 -14.08 1.81 13.03
N THR A 15 -14.34 1.38 11.79
CA THR A 15 -14.23 2.22 10.59
C THR A 15 -15.54 2.93 10.30
N GLY A 16 -15.51 4.26 10.15
CA GLY A 16 -16.70 5.09 9.92
C GLY A 16 -17.28 5.05 8.50
N SER A 17 -16.72 4.25 7.60
CA SER A 17 -17.22 4.08 6.22
C SER A 17 -17.19 2.60 5.84
N ALA A 18 -18.25 2.14 5.18
CA ALA A 18 -18.36 0.77 4.67
C ALA A 18 -17.28 0.43 3.62
N ASP A 19 -16.74 1.47 2.96
CA ASP A 19 -15.72 1.37 1.92
C ASP A 19 -14.29 1.53 2.46
N ALA A 20 -14.13 1.74 3.77
CA ALA A 20 -12.82 1.93 4.37
C ALA A 20 -12.06 0.60 4.49
N VAL A 21 -10.78 0.63 4.11
CA VAL A 21 -9.86 -0.49 4.35
C VAL A 21 -9.71 -0.70 5.86
N SER A 22 -10.30 -1.78 6.37
CA SER A 22 -10.35 -2.05 7.81
C SER A 22 -9.15 -2.86 8.33
N LEU A 23 -8.35 -3.44 7.44
CA LEU A 23 -7.13 -4.15 7.80
C LEU A 23 -6.05 -3.95 6.74
N ILE A 24 -4.84 -3.64 7.21
CA ILE A 24 -3.67 -3.44 6.36
C ILE A 24 -2.57 -4.41 6.81
N GLY A 25 -2.15 -5.31 5.93
CA GLY A 25 -0.91 -6.07 6.09
C GLY A 25 0.28 -5.27 5.56
N VAL A 26 1.45 -5.38 6.20
CA VAL A 26 2.67 -4.70 5.76
C VAL A 26 3.79 -5.71 5.65
N THR A 27 4.31 -5.92 4.44
CA THR A 27 5.44 -6.85 4.21
C THR A 27 6.76 -6.27 4.70
N ASP A 28 7.75 -7.13 4.84
CA ASP A 28 9.10 -6.76 5.20
C ASP A 28 10.05 -7.84 4.68
N ALA A 29 11.11 -7.45 3.98
CA ALA A 29 12.00 -8.39 3.30
C ALA A 29 12.59 -9.48 4.22
N GLN A 30 12.71 -9.21 5.53
CA GLN A 30 13.23 -10.18 6.49
C GLN A 30 12.11 -10.86 7.28
N ARG A 31 11.16 -10.09 7.82
CA ARG A 31 10.13 -10.65 8.73
C ARG A 31 8.96 -11.29 8.01
N MET A 32 8.66 -10.84 6.79
CA MET A 32 7.56 -11.36 5.97
C MET A 32 7.94 -11.31 4.49
N PRO A 33 8.90 -12.17 4.05
CA PRO A 33 9.49 -12.14 2.72
C PRO A 33 8.55 -12.61 1.60
N ASP A 34 7.48 -13.33 1.96
CA ASP A 34 6.53 -13.91 1.01
C ASP A 34 5.24 -13.08 0.95
N PRO A 35 5.13 -12.12 0.00
CA PRO A 35 3.96 -11.27 -0.11
C PRO A 35 2.71 -12.03 -0.56
N GLU A 36 2.84 -13.15 -1.26
CA GLU A 36 1.70 -13.95 -1.73
C GLU A 36 1.06 -14.69 -0.56
N LYS A 37 1.88 -15.27 0.33
CA LYS A 37 1.38 -15.82 1.61
C LYS A 37 0.74 -14.75 2.47
N ALA A 38 1.34 -13.57 2.54
CA ALA A 38 0.77 -12.44 3.29
C ALA A 38 -0.61 -12.04 2.73
N LEU A 39 -0.76 -11.93 1.41
CA LEU A 39 -2.02 -11.62 0.76
C LEU A 39 -3.07 -12.72 0.94
N ALA A 40 -2.67 -13.99 0.80
CA ALA A 40 -3.54 -15.14 0.98
C ALA A 40 -4.12 -15.17 2.41
N ALA A 41 -3.33 -14.76 3.40
CA ALA A 41 -3.72 -14.66 4.80
C ALA A 41 -4.68 -13.50 5.12
N LEU A 42 -4.75 -12.46 4.28
CA LEU A 42 -5.62 -11.31 4.52
C LEU A 42 -7.09 -11.64 4.16
N PRO A 43 -8.08 -11.12 4.91
CA PRO A 43 -9.48 -11.19 4.52
C PRO A 43 -9.78 -10.29 3.31
N ARG A 44 -10.88 -10.56 2.61
CA ARG A 44 -11.38 -9.73 1.49
C ARG A 44 -11.58 -8.28 1.95
N GLY A 45 -11.33 -7.29 1.08
CA GLY A 45 -11.45 -5.86 1.42
C GLY A 45 -10.23 -5.28 2.17
N SER A 46 -9.17 -6.05 2.34
CA SER A 46 -7.94 -5.58 3.02
C SER A 46 -6.97 -4.91 2.05
N ALA A 47 -5.98 -4.19 2.57
CA ALA A 47 -4.82 -3.77 1.80
C ALA A 47 -3.55 -4.51 2.22
N LEU A 48 -2.62 -4.68 1.27
CA LEU A 48 -1.27 -5.14 1.52
C LEU A 48 -0.29 -4.06 1.06
N ILE A 49 0.48 -3.51 1.99
CA ILE A 49 1.62 -2.65 1.67
C ILE A 49 2.82 -3.56 1.39
N TRP A 50 3.27 -3.58 0.13
CA TRP A 50 4.53 -4.22 -0.23
C TRP A 50 5.69 -3.29 0.12
N ARG A 51 6.31 -3.53 1.28
CA ARG A 51 7.41 -2.72 1.84
C ARG A 51 8.70 -3.52 1.86
N SER A 52 9.32 -3.66 0.69
CA SER A 52 10.56 -4.41 0.53
C SER A 52 11.70 -3.50 0.07
N TYR A 53 12.08 -2.55 0.94
CA TYR A 53 13.19 -1.64 0.65
C TYR A 53 14.51 -2.42 0.51
N GLY A 54 15.33 -2.04 -0.47
CA GLY A 54 16.64 -2.66 -0.73
C GLY A 54 16.60 -3.99 -1.51
N ALA A 55 15.41 -4.56 -1.75
CA ALA A 55 15.26 -5.71 -2.63
C ALA A 55 14.99 -5.27 -4.06
N ALA A 56 15.66 -5.90 -5.04
CA ALA A 56 15.30 -5.71 -6.45
C ALA A 56 13.87 -6.25 -6.68
N PRO A 57 12.94 -5.43 -7.21
CA PRO A 57 11.56 -5.86 -7.39
C PRO A 57 11.46 -6.88 -8.52
N ASP A 58 10.90 -8.05 -8.21
CA ASP A 58 10.42 -8.98 -9.23
C ASP A 58 9.10 -8.45 -9.80
N THR A 59 9.19 -7.76 -10.93
CA THR A 59 8.04 -7.12 -11.58
C THR A 59 6.97 -8.11 -12.04
N ILE A 60 7.35 -9.33 -12.43
CA ILE A 60 6.40 -10.36 -12.85
C ILE A 60 5.61 -10.81 -11.63
N ARG A 61 6.31 -11.16 -10.56
CA ARG A 61 5.68 -11.57 -9.29
C ARG A 61 4.76 -10.49 -8.73
N LEU A 62 5.18 -9.22 -8.76
CA LEU A 62 4.35 -8.11 -8.28
C LEU A 62 3.09 -7.88 -9.14
N ARG A 63 3.15 -8.15 -10.45
CA ARG A 63 1.97 -8.12 -11.32
C ARG A 63 0.99 -9.24 -10.96
N HIS A 64 1.48 -10.46 -10.75
CA HIS A 64 0.63 -11.58 -10.30
C HIS A 64 0.02 -11.30 -8.92
N LEU A 65 0.81 -10.78 -7.98
CA LEU A 65 0.34 -10.37 -6.66
C LEU A 65 -0.80 -9.33 -6.77
N SER A 66 -0.63 -8.34 -7.64
CA SER A 66 -1.64 -7.29 -7.86
C SER A 66 -2.92 -7.86 -8.49
N ALA A 67 -2.80 -8.79 -9.43
CA ALA A 67 -3.95 -9.46 -10.04
C ALA A 67 -4.72 -10.33 -9.03
N HIS A 68 -3.99 -11.07 -8.19
CA HIS A 68 -4.58 -11.87 -7.10
C HIS A 68 -5.25 -10.98 -6.04
N ALA A 69 -4.66 -9.84 -5.71
CA ALA A 69 -5.29 -8.91 -4.79
C ALA A 69 -6.63 -8.41 -5.33
N LYS A 70 -6.67 -8.02 -6.61
CA LYS A 70 -7.89 -7.58 -7.28
C LYS A 70 -8.99 -8.65 -7.26
N SER A 71 -8.67 -9.92 -7.49
CA SER A 71 -9.68 -11.00 -7.44
C SER A 71 -10.22 -11.29 -6.04
N LYS A 72 -9.51 -10.83 -4.99
CA LYS A 72 -9.90 -10.95 -3.58
C LYS A 72 -10.57 -9.69 -3.01
N ASP A 73 -10.86 -8.70 -3.85
CA ASP A 73 -11.25 -7.34 -3.43
C ASP A 73 -10.23 -6.72 -2.47
N CYS A 74 -8.95 -7.04 -2.64
CA CYS A 74 -7.86 -6.46 -1.89
C CYS A 74 -7.07 -5.47 -2.76
N VAL A 75 -6.34 -4.57 -2.11
CA VAL A 75 -5.50 -3.56 -2.78
C VAL A 75 -4.03 -3.82 -2.43
N VAL A 76 -3.15 -3.82 -3.42
CA VAL A 76 -1.70 -3.80 -3.19
C VAL A 76 -1.17 -2.38 -3.33
N LEU A 77 -0.48 -1.92 -2.29
CA LEU A 77 0.17 -0.61 -2.20
C LEU A 77 1.69 -0.79 -2.27
N ILE A 78 2.34 -0.26 -3.31
CA ILE A 78 3.80 -0.34 -3.45
C ILE A 78 4.44 0.75 -2.57
N ALA A 79 5.34 0.39 -1.65
CA ALA A 79 5.97 1.38 -0.77
C ALA A 79 7.17 2.08 -1.43
N GLY A 80 7.13 3.41 -1.51
CA GLY A 80 8.29 4.24 -1.85
C GLY A 80 8.84 4.09 -3.28
N ALA A 81 8.12 3.43 -4.19
CA ALA A 81 8.54 3.24 -5.57
C ALA A 81 7.44 3.64 -6.60
N PRO A 82 7.20 4.95 -6.80
CA PRO A 82 6.16 5.46 -7.70
C PRO A 82 6.32 5.00 -9.16
N HIS A 83 7.54 4.99 -9.68
CA HIS A 83 7.82 4.53 -11.04
C HIS A 83 7.46 3.05 -11.24
N LEU A 84 7.73 2.23 -10.22
CA LEU A 84 7.38 0.81 -10.22
C LEU A 84 5.86 0.64 -10.20
N SER A 85 5.17 1.37 -9.32
CA SER A 85 3.69 1.37 -9.26
C SER A 85 3.07 1.72 -10.61
N ARG A 86 3.56 2.77 -11.28
CA ARG A 86 3.11 3.17 -12.62
C ARG A 86 3.37 2.10 -13.67
N ARG A 87 4.59 1.54 -13.71
CA ARG A 87 4.97 0.50 -14.69
C ARG A 87 4.16 -0.78 -14.53
N LEU A 88 3.80 -1.13 -13.30
CA LEU A 88 3.04 -2.33 -13.00
C LEU A 88 1.52 -2.14 -13.16
N GLY A 89 1.03 -0.90 -13.20
CA GLY A 89 -0.40 -0.62 -13.12
C GLY A 89 -1.01 -1.10 -11.80
N THR A 90 -0.27 -0.97 -10.69
CA THR A 90 -0.78 -1.42 -9.38
C THR A 90 -1.99 -0.60 -8.93
N GLN A 91 -2.77 -1.13 -7.98
CA GLN A 91 -3.95 -0.42 -7.47
C GLN A 91 -3.59 0.77 -6.56
N GLY A 92 -2.40 0.78 -5.96
CA GLY A 92 -1.99 1.94 -5.19
C GLY A 92 -0.50 2.04 -4.83
N LEU A 93 -0.20 3.12 -4.13
CA LEU A 93 1.12 3.59 -3.72
C LEU A 93 1.09 3.94 -2.23
N HIS A 94 2.14 3.56 -1.50
CA HIS A 94 2.35 3.97 -0.13
C HIS A 94 3.64 4.81 -0.01
N LEU A 95 3.52 6.00 0.56
CA LEU A 95 4.62 6.94 0.66
C LEU A 95 5.26 6.89 2.04
N PRO A 96 6.57 6.68 2.16
CA PRO A 96 7.26 6.98 3.40
C PRO A 96 7.25 8.50 3.65
N GLU A 97 7.15 8.93 4.91
CA GLU A 97 7.07 10.35 5.29
C GLU A 97 8.15 11.23 4.64
N ARG A 98 9.37 10.72 4.53
CA ARG A 98 10.50 11.43 3.89
C ARG A 98 10.18 11.94 2.48
N MET A 99 9.26 11.28 1.77
CA MET A 99 8.83 11.69 0.43
C MET A 99 7.75 12.78 0.45
N LEU A 100 7.03 12.95 1.57
CA LEU A 100 6.12 14.07 1.78
C LEU A 100 6.85 15.36 2.12
N THR A 101 7.97 15.26 2.85
CA THR A 101 8.76 16.41 3.31
C THR A 101 9.80 16.85 2.29
N ARG A 102 10.40 15.91 1.54
CA ARG A 102 11.41 16.17 0.50
C ARG A 102 10.84 15.97 -0.90
N ARG A 103 9.80 16.75 -1.23
CA ARG A 103 8.95 16.55 -2.42
C ARG A 103 9.69 16.64 -3.75
N TYR A 104 10.69 17.52 -3.83
CA TYR A 104 11.47 17.79 -5.04
C TYR A 104 12.78 17.00 -5.11
N GLU A 105 13.41 16.70 -3.97
CA GLU A 105 14.73 16.05 -3.94
C GLU A 105 14.73 14.61 -4.47
N ASN A 106 13.58 13.93 -4.43
CA ASN A 106 13.46 12.52 -4.79
C ASN A 106 12.59 12.29 -6.04
N GLY A 107 12.27 13.33 -6.82
CA GLY A 107 11.48 13.22 -8.06
C GLY A 107 10.04 12.70 -7.87
N TYR A 108 9.55 12.63 -6.64
CA TYR A 108 8.26 12.01 -6.31
C TYR A 108 7.06 12.79 -6.85
N LEU A 109 7.01 14.11 -6.65
CA LEU A 109 5.93 14.95 -7.19
C LEU A 109 5.88 14.90 -8.73
N LEU A 110 7.03 14.94 -9.40
CA LEU A 110 7.09 14.78 -10.86
C LEU A 110 6.51 13.44 -11.31
N SER A 111 6.61 12.41 -10.46
CA SER A 111 6.05 11.09 -10.72
C SER A 111 4.55 11.00 -10.43
N LEU A 112 4.01 11.84 -9.53
CA LEU A 112 2.58 11.93 -9.23
C LEU A 112 1.77 12.49 -10.41
N HIS A 113 2.31 13.47 -11.14
CA HIS A 113 1.65 14.10 -12.29
C HIS A 113 1.31 13.14 -13.46
N GLY A 114 1.81 11.90 -13.43
CA GLY A 114 1.52 10.87 -14.44
C GLY A 114 0.99 9.57 -13.85
N LEU A 115 0.41 9.60 -12.65
CA LEU A 115 -0.27 8.42 -12.10
C LEU A 115 -1.66 8.26 -12.71
N PRO A 116 -2.11 7.02 -12.94
CA PRO A 116 -3.41 6.78 -13.54
C PRO A 116 -4.54 7.30 -12.63
N PRO A 117 -5.62 7.86 -13.20
CA PRO A 117 -6.81 8.23 -12.45
C PRO A 117 -7.33 7.05 -11.61
N GLY A 118 -7.70 7.31 -10.36
CA GLY A 118 -8.22 6.29 -9.43
C GLY A 118 -7.16 5.47 -8.68
N LEU A 119 -5.87 5.79 -8.83
CA LEU A 119 -4.82 5.18 -8.01
C LEU A 119 -4.98 5.57 -6.53
N ILE A 120 -5.00 4.58 -5.64
CA ILE A 120 -5.02 4.82 -4.19
C ILE A 120 -3.62 5.24 -3.74
N VAL A 121 -3.51 6.43 -3.12
CA VAL A 121 -2.26 6.91 -2.53
C VAL A 121 -2.42 7.02 -1.02
N THR A 122 -1.50 6.42 -0.28
CA THR A 122 -1.43 6.49 1.19
C THR A 122 -0.06 6.99 1.62
N ALA A 123 0.08 7.49 2.85
CA ALA A 123 1.37 7.93 3.35
C ALA A 123 1.57 7.62 4.84
N ALA A 124 2.80 7.31 5.21
CA ALA A 124 3.24 7.29 6.60
C ALA A 124 3.41 8.73 7.09
N CYS A 125 2.86 9.02 8.26
CA CYS A 125 2.94 10.32 8.92
C CYS A 125 3.28 10.10 10.39
N HIS A 126 4.49 10.47 10.81
CA HIS A 126 4.95 10.44 12.20
C HIS A 126 4.92 11.84 12.83
N SER A 127 4.38 12.84 12.13
CA SER A 127 4.21 14.21 12.59
C SER A 127 2.91 14.83 12.06
N GLU A 128 2.38 15.84 12.76
CA GLU A 128 1.23 16.61 12.28
C GLU A 128 1.55 17.31 10.95
N GLN A 129 2.78 17.79 10.80
CA GLN A 129 3.26 18.38 9.55
C GLN A 129 3.14 17.39 8.39
N ALA A 130 3.50 16.12 8.60
CA ALA A 130 3.35 15.07 7.61
C ALA A 130 1.88 14.78 7.26
N VAL A 131 0.97 14.76 8.25
CA VAL A 131 -0.48 14.60 8.00
C VAL A 131 -1.00 15.74 7.11
N ARG A 132 -0.66 16.99 7.46
CA ARG A 132 -1.03 18.17 6.66
C ARG A 132 -0.40 18.15 5.27
N ALA A 133 0.82 17.63 5.14
CA ALA A 133 1.48 17.47 3.86
C ALA A 133 0.77 16.40 2.99
N ALA A 134 0.41 15.26 3.57
CA ALA A 134 -0.32 14.18 2.88
C ALA A 134 -1.69 14.64 2.39
N ALA A 135 -2.43 15.43 3.19
CA ALA A 135 -3.73 15.97 2.80
C ALA A 135 -3.69 16.95 1.61
N ARG A 136 -2.50 17.46 1.25
CA ARG A 136 -2.27 18.38 0.13
C ARG A 136 -1.55 17.74 -1.06
N ALA A 137 -1.24 16.45 -0.98
CA ALA A 137 -0.55 15.70 -2.04
C ALA A 137 -1.58 15.06 -2.97
#